data_AF-A0A1G2Q0X0-F1
#
_entry.id   AF-A0A1G2Q0X0-F1
#
_cell.length_a   1.000
_cell.length_b   1.000
_cell.length_c   1.000
_cell.angle_alpha   90.00
_cell.angle_beta   90.00
_cell.angle_gamma   90.00
#
_symmetry.space_group_name_H-M   'P 1'
#
loop_
_entity.id
_entity.type
_entity.pdbx_description
1 polymer ?
#
loop_
_entity_poly.entity_id
_entity_poly.type
_entity_poly.pdbx_seq_one_letter_code
_entity_poly.pdbx_strand_id
1 'polypeptide(L)'
;MRFQVPQFIEIESKIFGPLTFKQFIYLAGGAGLSFLFYAFLPFFIAVIFIAPVGAFAAALAFYKVHNRPFIKVTESAFRYFTAPKIYIWRKEKIQQPTSIDKLTLKQTERGINPQYIPKFTKSKLKELAWSLDIKHNIK
;
A
#
# COMPACT_ATOMS: atom_id res chain seq x y z
N MET A 1 34.30 -4.06 -7.51
CA MET A 1 33.37 -5.13 -7.10
C MET A 1 31.96 -4.67 -7.43
N ARG A 2 31.18 -5.42 -8.21
CA ARG A 2 29.76 -5.10 -8.47
C ARG A 2 28.91 -5.88 -7.47
N PHE A 3 28.14 -5.19 -6.66
CA PHE A 3 27.22 -5.82 -5.71
C PHE A 3 26.03 -6.39 -6.48
N GLN A 4 25.78 -7.70 -6.37
CA GLN A 4 24.52 -8.28 -6.81
C GLN A 4 23.44 -7.89 -5.81
N VAL A 5 22.43 -7.18 -6.29
CA VAL A 5 21.26 -6.87 -5.47
C VAL A 5 20.46 -8.16 -5.30
N PRO A 6 20.15 -8.59 -4.06
CA PRO A 6 19.34 -9.77 -3.84
C PRO A 6 17.95 -9.55 -4.45
N GLN A 7 17.54 -10.42 -5.38
CA GLN A 7 16.28 -10.28 -6.13
C GLN A 7 15.03 -10.75 -5.37
N PHE A 8 15.20 -11.33 -4.17
CA PHE A 8 14.10 -11.93 -3.40
C PHE A 8 13.83 -11.21 -2.07
N ILE A 9 14.15 -9.92 -1.96
CA ILE A 9 13.83 -9.15 -0.74
C ILE A 9 12.33 -8.90 -0.56
N GLU A 10 11.55 -8.96 -1.64
CA GLU A 10 10.12 -8.64 -1.63
C GLU A 10 9.24 -9.85 -1.29
N ILE A 11 9.78 -11.07 -1.46
CA ILE A 11 9.04 -12.31 -1.21
C ILE A 11 9.32 -12.74 0.22
N GLU A 12 8.27 -12.82 1.04
CA GLU A 12 8.37 -13.30 2.41
C GLU A 12 8.84 -14.76 2.44
N SER A 13 9.75 -15.08 3.38
CA SER A 13 10.27 -16.43 3.53
C SER A 13 9.16 -17.41 3.93
N LYS A 14 9.12 -18.54 3.22
CA LYS A 14 8.23 -19.65 3.53
C LYS A 14 8.91 -20.53 4.57
N ILE A 15 8.49 -20.37 5.83
CA ILE A 15 9.09 -21.06 6.98
C ILE A 15 8.45 -22.44 7.16
N PHE A 16 7.15 -22.56 6.89
CA PHE A 16 6.39 -23.79 7.08
C PHE A 16 5.99 -24.40 5.74
N GLY A 17 6.94 -25.08 5.10
CA GLY A 17 6.73 -25.71 3.78
C GLY A 17 6.32 -24.66 2.73
N PRO A 18 5.09 -24.68 2.20
CA PRO A 18 4.62 -23.69 1.23
C PRO A 18 4.15 -22.36 1.87
N LEU A 19 4.01 -22.29 3.19
CA LEU A 19 3.40 -21.17 3.90
C LEU A 19 4.41 -20.18 4.46
N THR A 20 4.10 -18.89 4.35
CA THR A 20 4.80 -17.84 5.10
C THR A 20 4.37 -17.86 6.57
N PHE A 21 5.17 -17.24 7.44
CA PHE A 21 4.86 -17.16 8.87
C PHE A 21 3.48 -16.53 9.14
N LYS A 22 3.13 -15.48 8.39
CA LYS A 22 1.83 -14.80 8.50
C LYS A 22 0.68 -15.73 8.09
N GLN A 23 0.82 -16.42 6.96
CA GLN A 23 -0.18 -17.38 6.48
C GLN A 23 -0.42 -18.50 7.49
N PHE A 24 0.65 -19.02 8.08
CA PHE A 24 0.57 -20.02 9.14
C PHE A 24 -0.23 -19.51 10.35
N ILE A 25 0.05 -18.29 10.83
CA ILE A 25 -0.68 -17.69 11.95
C ILE A 25 -2.18 -17.54 11.63
N TYR A 26 -2.54 -17.11 10.41
CA TYR A 26 -3.95 -16.98 10.04
C TYR A 26 -4.69 -18.32 10.02
N LEU A 27 -4.05 -19.37 9.48
CA LEU A 27 -4.63 -20.71 9.48
C LEU A 27 -4.68 -21.32 10.87
N ALA A 28 -3.62 -21.18 11.67
CA ALA A 28 -3.57 -21.66 13.05
C ALA A 28 -4.61 -20.95 13.93
N GLY A 29 -4.74 -19.62 13.79
CA GLY A 29 -5.76 -18.84 14.49
C GLY A 29 -7.18 -19.21 14.07
N GLY A 30 -7.43 -19.38 12.76
CA GLY A 30 -8.73 -19.83 12.24
C GLY A 30 -9.10 -21.24 12.67
N ALA A 31 -8.14 -22.17 12.66
CA ALA A 31 -8.32 -23.53 13.15
C ALA A 31 -8.55 -23.56 14.67
N GLY A 32 -7.80 -22.77 15.43
CA GLY A 32 -8.00 -22.62 16.88
C GLY A 32 -9.37 -22.06 17.23
N LEU A 33 -9.83 -21.03 16.52
CA LEU A 33 -11.17 -20.47 16.72
C LEU A 33 -12.27 -21.47 16.32
N SER A 34 -12.05 -22.20 15.22
CA SER A 34 -12.99 -23.25 14.77
C SER A 34 -13.09 -24.39 15.78
N PHE A 35 -11.96 -24.78 16.37
CA PHE A 35 -11.91 -25.77 17.44
C PHE A 35 -12.64 -25.29 18.70
N LEU A 36 -12.51 -24.02 19.07
CA LEU A 36 -13.29 -23.44 20.17
C LEU A 36 -14.79 -23.53 19.90
N PHE A 37 -15.26 -23.19 18.70
CA PHE A 37 -16.68 -23.37 18.38
C PHE A 37 -17.12 -24.82 18.45
N TYR A 38 -16.30 -25.75 17.95
CA TYR A 38 -16.60 -27.18 18.05
C TYR A 38 -16.67 -27.66 19.51
N ALA A 39 -15.80 -27.16 20.38
CA ALA A 39 -15.74 -27.58 21.78
C ALA A 39 -16.88 -27.00 22.64
N PHE A 40 -17.33 -25.78 22.36
CA PHE A 40 -18.30 -25.06 23.19
C PHE A 40 -19.74 -25.07 22.67
N LEU A 41 -19.97 -25.29 21.37
CA LEU A 41 -21.30 -25.23 20.76
C LEU A 41 -21.79 -26.63 20.34
N PRO A 42 -23.11 -26.86 20.26
CA PRO A 42 -23.64 -28.09 19.68
C PRO A 42 -23.28 -28.16 18.20
N PHE A 43 -23.01 -29.37 17.68
CA PHE A 43 -22.43 -29.60 16.36
C PHE A 43 -23.07 -28.78 15.22
N PHE A 44 -24.40 -28.74 15.14
CA PHE A 44 -25.11 -27.98 14.10
C PHE A 44 -24.83 -26.48 14.16
N ILE A 45 -24.79 -25.89 15.35
CA ILE A 45 -24.47 -24.48 15.54
C ILE A 45 -22.97 -24.25 15.35
N ALA A 46 -22.11 -25.18 15.79
CA ALA A 46 -20.68 -25.07 15.58
C ALA A 46 -20.34 -24.99 14.09
N VAL A 47 -20.91 -25.88 13.25
CA VAL A 47 -20.65 -25.91 11.80
C VAL A 47 -21.03 -24.59 11.12
N ILE A 48 -22.13 -23.94 11.52
CA ILE A 48 -22.55 -22.68 10.90
C ILE A 48 -21.58 -21.52 11.17
N PHE A 49 -20.83 -21.56 12.29
CA PHE A 49 -19.78 -20.58 12.60
C PHE A 49 -18.40 -21.00 12.08
N ILE A 50 -18.09 -22.29 12.12
CA ILE A 50 -16.82 -22.83 11.62
C ILE A 50 -16.70 -22.61 10.11
N ALA A 51 -17.76 -22.83 9.33
CA ALA A 51 -17.73 -22.67 7.88
C ALA A 51 -17.26 -21.25 7.43
N PRO A 52 -17.91 -20.14 7.87
CA PRO A 52 -17.47 -18.81 7.49
C PRO A 52 -16.11 -18.44 8.08
N VAL A 53 -15.78 -18.88 9.30
CA VAL A 53 -14.47 -18.58 9.91
C VAL A 53 -13.33 -19.32 9.20
N GLY A 54 -13.50 -20.59 8.90
CA GLY A 54 -12.55 -21.38 8.14
C GLY A 54 -12.35 -20.82 6.72
N ALA A 55 -13.44 -20.47 6.05
CA ALA A 55 -13.39 -19.81 4.74
C ALA A 55 -12.64 -18.47 4.80
N PHE A 56 -12.92 -17.66 5.83
CA PHE A 56 -12.25 -16.37 6.03
C PHE A 56 -10.76 -16.52 6.33
N ALA A 57 -10.37 -17.48 7.18
CA ALA A 57 -8.97 -17.77 7.48
C ALA A 57 -8.21 -18.26 6.24
N ALA A 58 -8.83 -19.13 5.43
CA ALA A 58 -8.26 -19.58 4.17
C ALA A 58 -8.12 -18.43 3.16
N ALA A 59 -9.12 -17.54 3.08
CA ALA A 59 -9.05 -16.35 2.25
C ALA A 59 -7.92 -15.41 2.70
N LEU A 60 -7.73 -15.19 4.00
CA LEU A 60 -6.61 -14.40 4.52
C LEU A 60 -5.24 -14.97 4.14
N ALA A 61 -5.10 -16.29 4.11
CA ALA A 61 -3.83 -16.94 3.78
C ALA A 61 -3.54 -16.96 2.27
N PHE A 62 -4.53 -17.28 1.42
CA PHE A 62 -4.29 -17.61 0.02
C PHE A 62 -4.92 -16.65 -0.99
N TYR A 63 -5.98 -15.94 -0.61
CA TYR A 63 -6.71 -15.11 -1.56
C TYR A 63 -5.96 -13.81 -1.86
N LYS A 64 -6.01 -13.40 -3.13
CA LYS A 64 -5.40 -12.17 -3.61
C LYS A 64 -6.43 -11.40 -4.42
N VAL A 65 -6.56 -10.11 -4.13
CA VAL A 65 -7.48 -9.19 -4.79
C VAL A 65 -6.63 -8.20 -5.57
N HIS A 66 -6.77 -8.17 -6.90
CA HIS A 66 -6.01 -7.27 -7.79
C HIS A 66 -4.49 -7.30 -7.51
N ASN A 67 -3.88 -8.49 -7.46
CA ASN A 67 -2.47 -8.72 -7.09
C ASN A 67 -2.04 -8.25 -5.69
N ARG A 68 -2.98 -7.88 -4.82
CA ARG A 68 -2.70 -7.57 -3.41
C ARG A 68 -3.16 -8.70 -2.51
N PRO A 69 -2.37 -9.08 -1.49
CA PRO A 69 -2.78 -10.11 -0.55
C PRO A 69 -4.02 -9.66 0.22
N PHE A 70 -4.99 -10.56 0.41
CA PHE A 70 -6.29 -10.23 1.00
C PHE A 70 -6.18 -9.56 2.36
N ILE A 71 -5.18 -9.92 3.17
CA ILE A 71 -4.89 -9.26 4.45
C ILE A 71 -4.77 -7.73 4.32
N LYS A 72 -4.14 -7.21 3.27
CA LYS A 72 -3.96 -5.77 3.06
C LYS A 72 -5.28 -5.08 2.71
N VAL A 73 -6.16 -5.79 2.00
CA VAL A 73 -7.50 -5.30 1.69
C VAL A 73 -8.32 -5.26 2.98
N THR A 74 -8.31 -6.32 3.78
CA THR A 74 -8.99 -6.37 5.07
C THR A 74 -8.48 -5.31 6.04
N GLU A 75 -7.15 -5.10 6.11
CA GLU A 75 -6.53 -4.03 6.89
C GLU A 75 -7.04 -2.65 6.44
N SER A 76 -7.07 -2.40 5.12
CA SER A 76 -7.59 -1.13 4.58
C SER A 76 -9.08 -0.94 4.85
N ALA A 77 -9.88 -2.00 4.78
CA ALA A 77 -11.31 -1.96 5.07
C ALA A 77 -11.54 -1.64 6.55
N PHE A 78 -10.84 -2.34 7.44
CA PHE A 78 -10.90 -2.09 8.88
C PHE A 78 -10.49 -0.66 9.22
N ARG A 79 -9.39 -0.17 8.63
CA ARG A 79 -8.94 1.22 8.80
C ARG A 79 -9.96 2.22 8.28
N TYR A 80 -10.62 1.93 7.15
CA TYR A 80 -11.66 2.81 6.62
C TYR A 80 -12.89 2.93 7.54
N PHE A 81 -13.31 1.83 8.17
CA PHE A 81 -14.45 1.84 9.09
C PHE A 81 -14.12 2.49 10.44
N THR A 82 -12.89 2.33 10.94
CA THR A 82 -12.48 2.84 12.26
C THR A 82 -11.87 4.23 12.23
N ALA A 83 -11.32 4.68 11.09
CA ALA A 83 -10.67 5.98 11.01
C ALA A 83 -11.69 7.13 11.04
N PRO A 84 -11.39 8.22 11.76
CA PRO A 84 -12.20 9.42 11.73
C PRO A 84 -12.17 10.03 10.33
N LYS A 85 -13.34 10.34 9.76
CA LYS A 85 -13.50 10.95 8.43
C LYS A 85 -13.31 12.46 8.47
N ILE A 86 -12.26 12.91 9.16
CA ILE A 86 -11.95 14.33 9.33
C ILE A 86 -10.85 14.69 8.32
N TYR A 87 -11.26 15.40 7.27
CA TYR A 87 -10.36 15.89 6.24
C TYR A 87 -9.92 17.31 6.61
N ILE A 88 -8.90 17.43 7.47
CA ILE A 88 -8.26 18.73 7.72
C ILE A 88 -7.18 18.94 6.69
N TRP A 89 -7.22 20.08 6.00
CA TRP A 89 -6.09 20.53 5.21
C TRP A 89 -4.90 20.80 6.13
N ARG A 90 -3.93 19.89 6.11
CA ARG A 90 -2.66 20.08 6.79
C ARG A 90 -1.69 20.61 5.75
N LYS A 91 -1.27 21.88 5.86
CA LYS A 91 -0.07 22.33 5.17
C LYS A 91 1.06 21.44 5.66
N GLU A 92 1.49 20.51 4.82
CA GLU A 92 2.71 19.75 5.08
C GLU A 92 3.82 20.78 5.24
N LYS A 93 4.34 20.92 6.46
CA LYS A 93 5.69 21.44 6.61
C LYS A 93 6.53 20.44 5.84
N ILE A 94 7.15 20.88 4.74
CA ILE A 94 8.09 20.09 3.96
C ILE A 94 9.11 19.57 4.98
N GLN A 95 8.93 18.32 5.42
CA GLN A 95 9.90 17.68 6.26
C GLN A 95 11.13 17.55 5.37
N GLN A 96 12.25 18.09 5.83
CA GLN A 96 13.48 17.94 5.07
C GLN A 96 13.67 16.45 4.79
N PRO A 97 13.91 16.06 3.52
CA PRO A 97 13.93 14.66 3.12
C PRO A 97 14.84 13.89 4.07
N THR A 98 14.34 12.78 4.59
CA THR A 98 15.17 11.86 5.37
C THR A 98 16.31 11.40 4.45
N SER A 99 17.47 11.03 5.01
CA SER A 99 18.69 10.72 4.24
C SER A 99 18.49 9.72 3.08
N ILE A 100 17.44 8.89 3.16
CA ILE A 100 17.02 7.93 2.13
C ILE A 100 16.43 8.66 0.90
N ASP A 101 15.54 9.63 1.09
CA ASP A 101 14.96 10.43 -0.01
C ASP A 101 16.01 11.29 -0.71
N LYS A 102 17.02 11.78 0.04
CA LYS A 102 18.14 12.53 -0.54
C LYS A 102 18.98 11.68 -1.51
N LEU A 103 19.07 10.37 -1.29
CA LEU A 103 19.78 9.46 -2.18
C LEU A 103 18.99 9.19 -3.45
N THR A 104 17.67 8.99 -3.34
CA THR A 104 16.77 8.80 -4.49
C THR A 104 16.70 10.05 -5.37
N LEU A 105 16.62 11.24 -4.76
CA LEU A 105 16.62 12.52 -5.49
C LEU A 105 17.98 12.78 -6.18
N LYS A 106 19.12 12.49 -5.52
CA LYS A 106 20.45 12.58 -6.16
C LYS A 106 20.60 11.63 -7.35
N GLN A 107 19.92 10.49 -7.33
CA GLN A 107 20.00 9.49 -8.40
C GLN A 107 19.11 9.87 -9.59
N THR A 108 17.96 10.50 -9.34
CA THR A 108 17.11 11.11 -10.37
C THR A 108 17.79 12.32 -11.02
N GLU A 109 18.52 13.15 -10.26
CA GLU A 109 19.26 14.30 -10.81
C GLU A 109 20.49 13.91 -11.64
N ARG A 110 21.10 12.74 -11.42
CA ARG A 110 22.22 12.25 -12.25
C ARG A 110 21.79 11.78 -13.64
N GLY A 111 20.50 11.55 -13.88
CA GLY A 111 19.96 11.13 -15.17
C GLY A 111 19.37 12.25 -16.01
N ILE A 112 19.22 13.46 -15.47
CA ILE A 112 18.65 14.61 -16.17
C ILE A 112 19.79 15.57 -16.47
N ASN A 113 20.27 15.59 -17.72
CA ASN A 113 21.15 16.65 -18.19
C ASN A 113 20.49 18.01 -17.87
N PRO A 114 21.07 18.86 -16.99
CA PRO A 114 20.47 20.15 -16.63
C PRO A 114 20.40 21.12 -17.83
N GLN A 115 20.99 20.74 -18.97
CA GLN A 115 20.95 21.43 -20.24
C GLN A 115 19.56 21.45 -20.91
N TYR A 116 18.67 20.50 -20.58
CA TYR A 116 17.37 20.33 -21.27
C TYR A 116 16.18 20.95 -20.53
N ILE A 117 16.41 21.76 -19.49
CA ILE A 117 15.33 22.58 -18.91
C ILE A 117 15.40 23.93 -19.64
N PRO A 118 14.49 24.22 -20.60
CA PRO A 118 14.41 25.56 -21.15
C PRO A 118 14.10 26.50 -19.99
N LYS A 119 15.09 27.30 -19.58
CA LYS A 119 14.91 28.34 -18.58
C LYS A 119 14.01 29.40 -19.19
N PHE A 120 12.71 29.27 -19.00
CA PHE A 120 11.78 30.32 -19.39
C PHE A 120 12.14 31.59 -18.61
N THR A 121 12.54 32.63 -19.33
CA THR A 121 12.78 33.94 -18.74
C THR A 121 11.46 34.44 -18.13
N LYS A 122 11.52 35.17 -17.00
CA LYS A 122 10.34 35.75 -16.36
C LYS A 122 9.45 36.54 -17.33
N SER A 123 10.03 37.15 -18.36
CA SER A 123 9.31 37.84 -19.44
C SER A 123 8.42 36.89 -20.25
N LYS A 124 8.94 35.73 -20.68
CA LYS A 124 8.18 34.71 -21.43
C LYS A 124 7.01 34.15 -20.63
N LEU A 125 7.21 33.93 -19.32
CA LEU A 125 6.12 33.49 -18.43
C LEU A 125 5.03 34.55 -18.29
N LYS A 126 5.41 35.83 -18.19
CA LYS A 126 4.46 36.95 -18.12
C LYS A 126 3.69 37.13 -19.42
N GLU A 127 4.36 36.98 -20.57
CA GLU A 127 3.77 37.02 -21.90
C GLU A 127 2.74 35.89 -22.10
N LEU A 128 3.08 34.67 -21.67
CA LEU A 128 2.17 33.52 -21.72
C LEU A 128 0.93 33.73 -20.83
N ALA A 129 1.14 34.18 -19.59
CA ALA A 129 0.04 34.46 -18.65
C ALA A 129 -0.90 35.54 -19.20
N TRP A 130 -0.36 36.60 -19.78
CA TRP A 130 -1.13 37.67 -20.41
C TRP A 130 -1.91 37.18 -21.64
N SER A 131 -1.30 36.34 -22.47
CA SER A 131 -1.97 35.74 -23.64
C SER A 131 -3.14 34.82 -23.25
N LEU A 132 -3.01 34.07 -22.15
CA LEU A 132 -4.06 33.21 -21.61
C LEU A 132 -5.22 34.02 -21.04
N ASP A 133 -4.90 35.09 -20.31
CA ASP A 133 -5.88 35.99 -19.70
C ASP A 133 -6.72 36.73 -20.77
N ILE A 134 -6.06 37.22 -21.83
CA ILE A 134 -6.75 37.91 -22.93
C ILE A 134 -7.63 36.97 -23.73
N LYS A 135 -7.16 35.74 -24.00
CA LYS A 135 -7.98 34.77 -24.73
C LYS A 135 -9.21 34.31 -23.93
N HIS A 136 -9.18 34.46 -22.60
CA HIS A 136 -10.32 34.20 -21.73
C HIS A 136 -11.34 35.36 -21.73
N ASN A 137 -10.89 36.58 -22.03
CA ASN A 137 -11.71 37.80 -21.97
C ASN A 137 -12.30 38.22 -23.34
N ILE A 138 -12.03 37.46 -24.40
CA ILE A 138 -12.65 37.62 -25.71
C ILE A 138 -13.68 36.51 -25.90
N LYS A 139 -14.84 36.67 -25.26
CA LYS A 139 -16.08 35.99 -25.64
C LYS A 139 -17.28 36.87 -25.35
#